data_AF-A0A1Y0KMX1-F1
#
_entry.id   AF-A0A1Y0KMX1-F1
#
_cell.length_a   1.000
_cell.length_b   1.000
_cell.length_c   1.000
_cell.angle_alpha   90.00
_cell.angle_beta   90.00
_cell.angle_gamma   90.00
#
_symmetry.space_group_name_H-M   'P 1'
#
loop_
_entity.id
_entity.type
_entity.pdbx_description
1 polymer ?
#
loop_
_entity_poly.entity_id
_entity_poly.type
_entity_poly.pdbx_seq_one_letter_code
_entity_poly.pdbx_strand_id
1 'polypeptide(L)'
;MSTIHRIHSDRSTEANQHFMPVCTVLTAQLADSLGKVNSMTRRLRTAGIRVETASPLDLTIFIAADNAQQLADYFRSEWRGVSWTTCGKHTKNMVRLGGVTVAWMTPVKEQDQ
;
A
#
# COMPACT_ATOMS: atom_id res chain seq x y z
N MET A 1 33.02 58.49 -0.57
CA MET A 1 32.57 57.61 -1.68
C MET A 1 32.43 56.20 -1.11
N SER A 2 31.22 55.62 -1.19
CA SER A 2 30.84 54.19 -1.33
C SER A 2 31.78 53.11 -0.72
N THR A 3 31.35 52.04 0.00
CA THR A 3 30.15 51.20 -0.22
C THR A 3 30.15 49.97 0.73
N ILE A 4 28.95 49.45 1.11
CA ILE A 4 28.58 48.00 1.31
C ILE A 4 29.13 47.26 2.57
N HIS A 5 28.44 46.34 3.29
CA HIS A 5 27.12 45.69 3.18
C HIS A 5 26.64 45.11 4.53
N ARG A 6 25.32 45.00 4.60
CA ARG A 6 24.41 44.25 5.47
C ARG A 6 24.73 42.76 5.65
N ILE A 7 24.74 42.26 6.89
CA ILE A 7 24.63 40.83 7.28
C ILE A 7 24.04 40.81 8.70
N HIS A 8 23.08 39.99 9.13
CA HIS A 8 21.97 39.23 8.55
C HIS A 8 21.08 38.95 9.77
N SER A 9 19.76 39.06 9.61
CA SER A 9 18.80 38.74 10.68
C SER A 9 18.90 37.25 11.00
N ASP A 10 19.31 36.91 12.21
CA ASP A 10 19.25 35.55 12.73
C ASP A 10 17.76 35.20 12.96
N ARG A 11 17.21 34.41 12.05
CA ARG A 11 15.91 33.78 12.19
C ARG A 11 16.19 32.29 12.25
N SER A 12 16.46 31.78 13.45
CA SER A 12 16.46 30.35 13.78
C SER A 12 15.12 29.74 13.35
N THR A 13 15.07 29.20 12.14
CA THR A 13 14.05 28.25 11.72
C THR A 13 14.33 26.95 12.47
N GLU A 14 13.67 26.77 13.61
CA GLU A 14 13.50 25.47 14.24
C GLU A 14 12.76 24.56 13.26
N ALA A 15 13.53 23.85 12.44
CA ALA A 15 13.02 22.77 11.63
C ALA A 15 12.43 21.76 12.60
N ASN A 16 11.10 21.64 12.59
CA ASN A 16 10.34 20.67 13.34
C ASN A 16 10.80 19.28 12.90
N GLN A 17 11.83 18.77 13.58
CA GLN A 17 12.39 17.45 13.38
C GLN A 17 11.28 16.47 13.73
N HIS A 18 10.59 15.98 12.71
CA HIS A 18 9.71 14.84 12.85
C HIS A 18 10.57 13.69 13.35
N PHE A 19 10.56 13.49 14.66
CA PHE A 19 11.19 12.36 15.32
C PHE A 19 10.42 11.12 14.86
N MET A 20 10.80 10.56 13.72
CA MET A 20 10.33 9.24 13.35
C MET A 20 10.90 8.30 14.41
N PRO A 21 10.06 7.67 15.26
CA PRO A 21 10.57 6.73 16.24
C PRO A 21 11.34 5.67 15.49
N VAL A 22 12.62 5.53 15.81
CA VAL A 22 13.50 4.50 15.27
C VAL A 22 12.96 3.16 15.80
N CYS A 23 12.05 2.55 15.04
CA CYS A 23 11.48 1.25 15.37
C CYS A 23 12.46 0.17 14.92
N THR A 24 13.58 0.02 15.66
CA THR A 24 14.65 -0.95 15.35
C THR A 24 14.38 -2.37 15.84
N VAL A 25 13.26 -2.62 16.53
CA VAL A 25 12.92 -3.97 16.97
C VAL A 25 11.96 -4.59 15.96
N LEU A 26 12.49 -5.49 15.14
CA LEU A 26 11.69 -6.43 14.37
C LEU A 26 10.98 -7.35 15.38
N THR A 27 9.78 -6.95 15.80
CA THR A 27 8.97 -7.79 16.69
C THR A 27 8.62 -9.09 15.96
N ALA A 28 8.45 -10.19 16.70
CA ALA A 28 8.05 -11.47 16.11
C ALA A 28 6.75 -11.35 15.28
N GLN A 29 5.83 -10.49 15.72
CA GLN A 29 4.61 -10.17 14.98
C GLN A 29 4.92 -9.49 13.63
N LEU A 30 5.79 -8.48 13.61
CA LEU A 30 6.15 -7.80 12.37
C LEU A 30 6.88 -8.74 11.41
N ALA A 31 7.75 -9.61 11.94
CA ALA A 31 8.44 -10.63 11.16
C ALA A 31 7.45 -11.60 10.48
N ASP A 32 6.44 -12.08 11.22
CA ASP A 32 5.37 -12.94 10.70
C ASP A 32 4.54 -12.22 9.63
N SER A 33 4.13 -10.98 9.88
CA SER A 33 3.40 -10.16 8.90
C SER A 33 4.20 -9.95 7.61
N LEU A 34 5.50 -9.65 7.72
CA LEU A 34 6.41 -9.54 6.57
C LEU A 34 6.55 -10.86 5.84
N GLY A 35 6.64 -11.98 6.56
CA GLY A 35 6.69 -13.32 5.97
C GLY A 35 5.46 -13.61 5.10
N LYS A 36 4.27 -13.33 5.63
CA LYS A 36 2.99 -13.51 4.90
C LYS A 36 2.91 -12.63 3.66
N VAL A 37 3.22 -11.33 3.79
CA VAL A 37 3.18 -10.39 2.66
C VAL A 37 4.22 -10.73 1.59
N ASN A 38 5.45 -11.10 1.98
CA ASN A 38 6.49 -11.49 1.04
C ASN A 38 6.15 -12.78 0.31
N SER A 39 5.63 -13.79 1.03
CA SER A 39 5.18 -15.04 0.44
C SER A 39 4.09 -14.79 -0.61
N MET A 40 3.06 -14.01 -0.26
CA MET A 40 2.00 -13.70 -1.21
C MET A 40 2.50 -12.85 -2.38
N THR A 41 3.36 -11.86 -2.14
CA THR A 41 3.97 -11.05 -3.21
C THR A 41 4.74 -11.92 -4.22
N ARG A 42 5.47 -12.95 -3.75
CA ARG A 42 6.16 -13.90 -4.64
C ARG A 42 5.17 -14.74 -5.44
N ARG A 43 4.09 -15.22 -4.82
CA ARG A 43 3.02 -15.96 -5.50
C ARG A 43 2.35 -15.11 -6.58
N LEU A 44 2.04 -13.84 -6.28
CA LEU A 44 1.48 -12.88 -7.25
C LEU A 44 2.42 -12.68 -8.44
N ARG A 45 3.72 -12.46 -8.19
CA ARG A 45 4.70 -12.32 -9.26
C ARG A 45 4.84 -13.58 -10.11
N THR A 46 4.77 -14.75 -9.49
CA THR A 46 4.77 -16.05 -10.20
C THR A 46 3.55 -16.18 -11.12
N ALA A 47 2.40 -15.66 -10.68
CA ALA A 47 1.19 -15.59 -11.46
C ALA A 47 1.22 -14.50 -12.55
N GLY A 48 2.30 -13.72 -12.68
CA GLY A 48 2.40 -12.59 -13.61
C GLY A 48 1.71 -11.30 -13.14
N ILE A 49 1.28 -11.24 -11.87
CA ILE A 49 0.54 -10.11 -11.32
C ILE A 49 1.49 -9.11 -10.69
N ARG A 50 1.44 -7.87 -11.17
CA ARG A 50 2.25 -6.77 -10.63
C ARG A 50 1.66 -6.26 -9.32
N VAL A 51 2.50 -6.22 -8.28
CA VAL A 51 2.21 -5.55 -7.01
C VAL A 51 2.58 -4.06 -7.15
N GLU A 52 1.62 -3.19 -6.85
CA GLU A 52 1.79 -1.75 -6.86
C GLU A 52 2.31 -1.23 -5.52
N THR A 53 1.77 -1.75 -4.41
CA THR A 53 2.15 -1.38 -3.05
C THR A 53 1.77 -2.50 -2.09
N ALA A 54 2.44 -2.59 -0.95
CA ALA A 54 2.08 -3.50 0.13
C ALA A 54 2.24 -2.81 1.49
N SER A 55 1.32 -3.10 2.41
CA SER A 55 1.38 -2.74 3.82
C SER A 55 1.49 -4.02 4.65
N PRO A 56 2.68 -4.35 5.17
CA PRO A 56 2.87 -5.45 6.11
C PRO A 56 2.07 -5.27 7.40
N LEU A 57 1.89 -4.03 7.86
CA LEU A 57 1.14 -3.73 9.09
C LEU A 57 -0.34 -4.06 8.93
N ASP A 58 -0.93 -3.73 7.78
CA ASP A 58 -2.34 -4.00 7.47
C ASP A 58 -2.56 -5.36 6.81
N LEU A 59 -1.50 -6.16 6.62
CA LEU A 59 -1.51 -7.40 5.83
C LEU A 59 -2.20 -7.22 4.48
N THR A 60 -1.96 -6.09 3.81
CA THR A 60 -2.66 -5.72 2.58
C THR A 60 -1.69 -5.51 1.43
N ILE A 61 -2.02 -6.06 0.26
CA ILE A 61 -1.27 -5.91 -0.99
C ILE A 61 -2.19 -5.29 -2.03
N PHE A 62 -1.72 -4.24 -2.69
CA PHE A 62 -2.43 -3.57 -3.77
C PHE A 62 -1.89 -3.99 -5.13
N ILE A 63 -2.80 -4.30 -6.04
CA ILE A 63 -2.52 -4.62 -7.43
C ILE A 63 -3.31 -3.71 -8.37
N ALA A 64 -2.85 -3.60 -9.62
CA ALA A 64 -3.58 -2.93 -10.67
C ALA A 64 -4.93 -3.62 -10.93
N ALA A 65 -5.97 -2.83 -11.22
CA ALA A 65 -7.30 -3.34 -11.53
C ALA A 65 -7.31 -4.30 -12.73
N ASP A 66 -6.47 -4.05 -13.73
CA ASP A 66 -6.34 -4.87 -14.93
C ASP A 66 -5.90 -6.31 -14.63
N ASN A 67 -5.21 -6.52 -13.50
CA ASN A 67 -4.78 -7.84 -13.08
C ASN A 67 -5.85 -8.60 -12.26
N ALA A 68 -7.02 -8.00 -11.98
CA ALA A 68 -8.03 -8.61 -11.12
C ALA A 68 -8.60 -9.91 -11.70
N GLN A 69 -8.81 -9.97 -13.01
CA GLN A 69 -9.30 -11.19 -13.66
C GLN A 69 -8.24 -12.30 -13.59
N GLN A 70 -6.99 -11.99 -13.92
CA GLN A 70 -5.87 -12.93 -13.81
C GLN A 70 -5.67 -13.43 -12.38
N LEU A 71 -5.88 -12.56 -11.37
CA LEU A 71 -5.88 -12.93 -9.97
C LEU A 71 -6.98 -13.96 -9.66
N ALA A 72 -8.21 -13.71 -10.10
CA ALA A 72 -9.34 -14.62 -9.88
C ALA A 72 -9.12 -15.98 -10.54
N ASP A 73 -8.57 -15.99 -11.76
CA ASP A 73 -8.33 -17.22 -12.51
C ASP A 73 -7.19 -18.05 -11.90
N TYR A 74 -6.07 -17.41 -11.55
CA TYR A 74 -4.91 -18.11 -10.99
C TYR A 74 -5.19 -18.65 -9.57
N PHE A 75 -5.92 -17.90 -8.75
CA PHE A 75 -6.21 -18.26 -7.35
C PHE A 75 -7.62 -18.83 -7.14
N ARG A 76 -8.26 -19.33 -8.20
CA ARG A 76 -9.66 -19.80 -8.19
C ARG A 76 -9.96 -20.80 -7.07
N SER A 77 -9.03 -21.70 -6.75
CA SER A 77 -9.19 -22.71 -5.68
C SER A 77 -9.21 -22.11 -4.27
N GLU A 78 -8.54 -20.98 -4.07
CA GLU A 78 -8.44 -20.23 -2.81
C GLU A 78 -9.39 -19.03 -2.77
N TRP A 79 -10.14 -18.78 -3.85
CA TRP A 79 -10.97 -17.60 -4.04
C TRP A 79 -12.19 -17.60 -3.10
N ARG A 80 -12.01 -17.01 -1.92
CA ARG A 80 -13.04 -16.93 -0.88
C ARG A 80 -12.98 -15.58 -0.17
N GLY A 81 -14.13 -15.16 0.38
CA GLY A 81 -14.20 -13.94 1.18
C GLY A 81 -13.89 -12.68 0.38
N VAL A 82 -14.41 -12.61 -0.86
CA VAL A 82 -14.39 -11.37 -1.63
C VAL A 82 -15.28 -10.35 -0.95
N SER A 83 -14.78 -9.13 -0.76
CA SER A 83 -15.52 -8.01 -0.22
C SER A 83 -15.17 -6.74 -0.99
N TRP A 84 -16.02 -5.73 -0.90
CA TRP A 84 -15.77 -4.44 -1.49
C TRP A 84 -16.23 -3.32 -0.58
N THR A 85 -15.63 -2.15 -0.74
CA THR A 85 -16.05 -0.93 -0.07
C THR A 85 -15.92 0.23 -1.04
N THR A 86 -16.99 1.01 -1.18
CA THR A 86 -17.01 2.18 -2.06
C THR A 86 -16.69 3.44 -1.27
N CYS A 87 -15.69 4.19 -1.73
CA CYS A 87 -15.25 5.46 -1.15
C CYS A 87 -15.21 6.52 -2.25
N GLY A 88 -16.19 7.42 -2.27
CA GLY A 88 -16.32 8.43 -3.31
C GLY A 88 -16.50 7.81 -4.70
N LYS A 89 -15.58 8.09 -5.62
CA LYS A 89 -15.63 7.64 -7.02
C LYS A 89 -14.96 6.27 -7.28
N HIS A 90 -14.47 5.60 -6.25
CA HIS A 90 -13.77 4.32 -6.39
C HIS A 90 -14.35 3.25 -5.48
N THR A 91 -14.38 2.03 -5.97
CA THR A 91 -14.64 0.82 -5.19
C THR A 91 -13.33 0.10 -4.94
N LYS A 92 -12.98 -0.07 -3.66
CA LYS A 92 -11.88 -0.93 -3.22
C LYS A 92 -12.40 -2.35 -3.12
N ASN A 93 -12.01 -3.19 -4.06
CA ASN A 93 -12.28 -4.62 -4.05
C ASN A 93 -11.17 -5.32 -3.28
N MET A 94 -11.53 -6.38 -2.56
CA MET A 94 -10.64 -7.09 -1.65
C MET A 94 -10.94 -8.59 -1.70
N VAL A 95 -9.90 -9.41 -1.57
CA VAL A 95 -10.02 -10.86 -1.37
C VAL A 95 -8.96 -11.32 -0.38
N ARG A 96 -9.27 -12.33 0.44
CA ARG A 96 -8.32 -12.89 1.41
C ARG A 96 -7.62 -14.10 0.79
N LEU A 97 -6.29 -14.01 0.62
CA LEU A 97 -5.44 -15.05 0.04
C LEU A 97 -4.19 -15.23 0.89
N GLY A 98 -3.81 -16.46 1.23
CA GLY A 98 -2.56 -16.74 1.95
C GLY A 98 -2.38 -15.97 3.27
N GLY A 99 -3.47 -15.65 3.97
CA GLY A 99 -3.44 -14.87 5.21
C GLY A 99 -3.30 -13.35 5.04
N VAL A 100 -3.26 -12.84 3.81
CA VAL A 100 -3.23 -11.40 3.48
C VAL A 100 -4.46 -10.99 2.68
N THR A 101 -4.73 -9.69 2.64
CA THR A 101 -5.75 -9.08 1.79
C THR A 101 -5.09 -8.63 0.49
N VAL A 102 -5.58 -9.10 -0.64
CA VAL A 102 -5.22 -8.55 -1.96
C VAL A 102 -6.33 -7.60 -2.37
N ALA A 103 -5.98 -6.36 -2.69
CA ALA A 103 -6.92 -5.29 -2.99
C ALA A 103 -6.62 -4.63 -4.34
N TRP A 104 -7.67 -4.17 -5.01
CA TRP A 104 -7.57 -3.37 -6.24
C TRP A 104 -8.72 -2.36 -6.29
N MET A 105 -8.48 -1.22 -6.94
CA MET A 105 -9.50 -0.18 -7.06
C MET A 105 -10.13 -0.22 -8.45
N THR A 106 -11.45 -0.21 -8.50
CA THR A 106 -12.20 0.01 -9.73
C THR A 106 -12.92 1.35 -9.65
N PRO A 107 -13.11 2.09 -10.76
CA PRO A 107 -14.02 3.22 -10.75
C PRO A 107 -15.42 2.72 -10.34
N VAL A 108 -16.14 3.52 -9.56
CA VAL A 108 -17.58 3.29 -9.38
C VAL A 108 -18.18 3.43 -10.76
N LYS A 109 -18.83 2.38 -11.27
CA LYS A 109 -19.73 2.55 -12.39
C LYS A 109 -20.82 3.47 -11.89
N GLU A 110 -20.79 4.74 -12.29
CA GLU A 110 -22.01 5.53 -12.35
C GLU A 110 -22.93 4.70 -13.24
N GLN A 111 -23.85 3.96 -12.62
CA GLN A 111 -24.96 3.36 -13.32
C GLN A 111 -25.76 4.58 -13.76
N ASP A 112 -25.47 5.07 -14.98
CA ASP A 112 -26.33 6.01 -15.70
C ASP A 112 -27.74 5.42 -15.63
N GLN A 113 -28.59 6.13 -14.90
CA GLN A 113 -30.01 5.81 -14.73
C GLN A 113 -30.79 6.34 -15.93
#